data_AF-A0A7J5UU39-F1
#
_entry.id   AF-A0A7J5UU39-F1
#
_cell.length_a   1.000
_cell.length_b   1.000
_cell.length_c   1.000
_cell.angle_alpha   90.00
_cell.angle_beta   90.00
_cell.angle_gamma   90.00
#
_symmetry.space_group_name_H-M   'P 1'
#
loop_
_entity.id
_entity.type
_entity.pdbx_description
1 polymer ?
#
loop_
_entity_poly.entity_id
_entity_poly.type
_entity_poly.pdbx_seq_one_letter_code
_entity_poly.pdbx_strand_id
1 'polypeptide(L)'
;MTAPPFAHTLDQVFKARLPLLYVETSEEVRVQQAIAAAAAGLRRPRQVWTWTAATGLADPAGTIQAGTTQPARALEHAVGVQENAVFVFCDLHAWFGTEHRPADPAVVRKVRETALEFRHGEASRALIVTSPVRAIPPELDKLVHLLDFPLPTRDELRDLLRAMIENNTSGDGGITVGADDAELETLVQAALGLTMSEAEDAFARAMVDDGRLTGADADVVLDEKRQAVRKSGLLEFLDPGLDLDKVGGLNNIKRWLGRRQGTWRSEAERFGLPAPRGVLITGVPGCGKSLTAKATAASWGLPLLRLDIGRVFQGLVGSSEQNLRTAIATAEAVAPCVLWVDEIEKGFSNTTGTGDSGTTARVFGTFLTWLQEKEKSVFVVATANAIDVLPPEFLRKGRFDEIFFVDLPTVAEREAIWAIQMRSRATAENGLEAVAADPDALARLVAASENYSGAEIAQAVVVALYEAFTDRRAVTVGDLEQAVTDMIPLAVTQAEDVQAIRDWAATRAVRATGGEDLDATEVGERREPAGRALSTGRGGRTVDF
;
A
#
# COMPACT_ATOMS: atom_id res chain seq x y z
N MET A 1 2.01 16.13 12.84
CA MET A 1 0.98 17.19 12.97
C MET A 1 -0.11 16.86 11.95
N THR A 2 -1.30 16.48 12.39
CA THR A 2 -2.42 16.19 11.47
C THR A 2 -2.70 17.41 10.60
N ALA A 3 -2.80 17.22 9.28
CA ALA A 3 -3.16 18.29 8.37
C ALA A 3 -4.49 18.94 8.83
N PRO A 4 -4.62 20.28 8.77
CA PRO A 4 -5.86 20.94 9.12
C PRO A 4 -7.01 20.39 8.25
N PRO A 5 -8.23 20.25 8.80
CA PRO A 5 -9.39 19.80 8.05
C PRO A 5 -9.56 20.64 6.77
N PHE A 6 -9.92 20.01 5.65
CA PHE A 6 -10.06 20.69 4.35
C PHE A 6 -10.88 21.99 4.45
N ALA A 7 -11.98 21.97 5.22
CA ALA A 7 -12.81 23.14 5.46
C ALA A 7 -12.05 24.32 6.10
N HIS A 8 -11.13 24.03 7.03
CA HIS A 8 -10.30 25.05 7.66
C HIS A 8 -9.28 25.64 6.66
N THR A 9 -8.62 24.79 5.89
CA THR A 9 -7.67 25.22 4.85
C THR A 9 -8.38 26.08 3.80
N LEU A 10 -9.56 25.64 3.34
CA LEU A 10 -10.35 26.37 2.36
C LEU A 10 -10.80 27.75 2.89
N ASP A 11 -11.24 27.83 4.14
CA ASP A 11 -11.58 29.09 4.81
C ASP A 11 -10.37 30.05 4.90
N GLN A 12 -9.19 29.55 5.28
CA GLN A 12 -7.96 30.37 5.31
C GLN A 12 -7.61 30.91 3.92
N VAL A 13 -7.69 30.05 2.90
CA VAL A 13 -7.37 30.36 1.51
C VAL A 13 -8.35 31.38 0.92
N PHE A 14 -9.65 31.25 1.25
CA PHE A 14 -10.65 32.25 0.91
C PHE A 14 -10.39 33.59 1.60
N LYS A 15 -10.06 33.59 2.89
CA LYS A 15 -9.68 34.81 3.63
C LYS A 15 -8.44 35.48 3.07
N ALA A 16 -7.45 34.69 2.64
CA ALA A 16 -6.22 35.16 1.99
C ALA A 16 -6.44 35.66 0.55
N ARG A 17 -7.64 35.49 -0.02
CA ARG A 17 -7.99 35.86 -1.40
C ARG A 17 -7.02 35.27 -2.43
N LEU A 18 -6.66 34.00 -2.24
CA LEU A 18 -5.88 33.29 -3.25
C LEU A 18 -6.76 33.08 -4.49
N PRO A 19 -6.28 33.49 -5.68
CA PRO A 19 -7.14 33.60 -6.86
C PRO A 19 -7.32 32.29 -7.62
N LEU A 20 -6.39 31.34 -7.50
CA LEU A 20 -6.36 30.09 -8.26
C LEU A 20 -6.03 28.92 -7.35
N LEU A 21 -7.00 28.03 -7.18
CA LEU A 21 -6.91 26.84 -6.35
C LEU A 21 -7.01 25.59 -7.21
N TYR A 22 -6.34 24.53 -6.81
CA TYR A 22 -6.40 23.24 -7.48
C TYR A 22 -6.71 22.17 -6.46
N VAL A 23 -7.83 21.47 -6.65
CA VAL A 23 -8.25 20.36 -5.79
C VAL A 23 -8.17 19.07 -6.61
N GLU A 24 -7.29 18.18 -6.18
CA GLU A 24 -7.11 16.88 -6.81
C GLU A 24 -8.06 15.87 -6.14
N THR A 25 -9.14 15.50 -6.83
CA THR A 25 -10.16 14.55 -6.35
C THR A 25 -11.04 14.06 -7.48
N SER A 26 -11.51 12.81 -7.39
CA SER A 26 -12.58 12.25 -8.21
C SER A 26 -13.98 12.48 -7.62
N GLU A 27 -14.09 12.98 -6.38
CA GLU A 27 -15.36 13.16 -5.65
C GLU A 27 -16.02 14.51 -5.96
N GLU A 28 -16.38 14.72 -7.23
CA GLU A 28 -16.88 16.01 -7.74
C GLU A 28 -18.05 16.58 -6.92
N VAL A 29 -19.05 15.76 -6.61
CA VAL A 29 -20.24 16.20 -5.84
C VAL A 29 -19.85 16.62 -4.42
N ARG A 30 -19.01 15.82 -3.75
CA ARG A 30 -18.58 16.04 -2.36
C ARG A 30 -17.74 17.30 -2.22
N VAL A 31 -16.80 17.51 -3.15
CA VAL A 31 -15.95 18.71 -3.14
C VAL A 31 -16.76 19.97 -3.47
N GLN A 32 -17.71 19.90 -4.40
CA GLN A 32 -18.61 21.03 -4.70
C GLN A 32 -19.46 21.41 -3.49
N GLN A 33 -20.03 20.44 -2.77
CA GLN A 33 -20.77 20.67 -1.53
C GLN A 33 -19.90 21.31 -0.44
N ALA A 34 -18.68 20.79 -0.24
CA ALA A 34 -17.72 21.35 0.72
C ALA A 34 -17.31 22.79 0.37
N ILE A 35 -17.09 23.09 -0.92
CA ILE A 35 -16.80 24.44 -1.41
C ILE A 35 -17.98 25.37 -1.19
N ALA A 36 -19.21 24.93 -1.50
CA ALA A 36 -20.42 25.71 -1.29
C ALA A 36 -20.66 26.04 0.18
N ALA A 37 -20.51 25.05 1.07
CA ALA A 37 -20.63 25.25 2.51
C ALA A 37 -19.60 26.27 3.03
N ALA A 38 -18.33 26.12 2.62
CA ALA A 38 -17.27 27.07 3.00
C ALA A 38 -17.53 28.48 2.44
N ALA A 39 -17.96 28.60 1.19
CA ALA A 39 -18.26 29.88 0.55
C ALA A 39 -19.44 30.61 1.20
N ALA A 40 -20.46 29.87 1.64
CA ALA A 40 -21.62 30.40 2.36
C ALA A 40 -21.27 30.82 3.81
N GLY A 41 -20.36 30.09 4.47
CA GLY A 41 -19.93 30.35 5.85
C GLY A 41 -19.02 31.57 6.03
N LEU A 42 -18.56 32.19 4.95
CA LEU A 42 -17.73 33.40 5.02
C LEU A 42 -18.53 34.60 5.55
N ARG A 43 -17.84 35.51 6.26
CA ARG A 43 -18.42 36.80 6.70
C ARG A 43 -19.07 37.59 5.56
N ARG A 44 -18.51 37.47 4.35
CA ARG A 44 -19.12 37.92 3.10
C ARG A 44 -19.30 36.69 2.22
N PRO A 45 -20.52 36.11 2.16
CA PRO A 45 -20.77 34.93 1.37
C PRO A 45 -20.37 35.13 -0.09
N ARG A 46 -19.86 34.07 -0.71
CA ARG A 46 -19.50 34.06 -2.12
C ARG A 46 -20.46 33.15 -2.88
N GLN A 47 -20.95 33.64 -4.01
CA GLN A 47 -21.80 32.87 -4.91
C GLN A 47 -20.97 31.79 -5.60
N VAL A 48 -21.43 30.54 -5.60
CA VAL A 48 -20.70 29.45 -6.25
C VAL A 48 -21.25 29.22 -7.65
N TRP A 49 -20.36 29.25 -8.63
CA TRP A 49 -20.61 28.96 -10.02
C TRP A 49 -19.90 27.67 -10.39
N THR A 50 -20.53 26.82 -11.19
CA THR A 50 -19.96 25.52 -11.57
C THR A 50 -19.86 25.42 -13.08
N TRP A 51 -18.75 24.90 -13.58
CA TRP A 51 -18.51 24.71 -15.01
C TRP A 51 -18.10 23.27 -15.30
N THR A 52 -18.73 22.69 -16.32
CA THR A 52 -18.25 21.47 -16.97
C THR A 52 -18.14 21.70 -18.49
N ALA A 53 -17.29 20.94 -19.15
CA ALA A 53 -17.17 20.99 -20.61
C ALA A 53 -18.45 20.55 -21.34
N ALA A 54 -19.26 19.70 -20.70
CA ALA A 54 -20.49 19.15 -21.27
C ALA A 54 -21.65 20.15 -21.22
N THR A 55 -21.82 20.85 -20.10
CA THR A 55 -22.97 21.74 -19.86
C THR A 55 -22.63 23.22 -20.05
N GLY A 56 -21.38 23.62 -19.79
CA GLY A 56 -20.98 25.02 -19.67
C GLY A 56 -21.12 25.55 -18.24
N LEU A 57 -21.06 26.87 -18.10
CA LEU A 57 -21.03 27.60 -16.83
C LEU A 57 -22.46 27.76 -16.31
N ALA A 58 -22.72 27.22 -15.13
CA ALA A 58 -23.97 27.37 -14.38
C ALA A 58 -23.82 28.46 -13.32
N ASP A 59 -24.85 29.29 -13.19
CA ASP A 59 -24.97 30.23 -12.08
C ASP A 59 -25.42 29.52 -10.77
N PRO A 60 -25.45 30.23 -9.63
CA PRO A 60 -25.86 29.63 -8.35
C PRO A 60 -27.32 29.13 -8.32
N ALA A 61 -28.15 29.56 -9.28
CA ALA A 61 -29.53 29.10 -9.44
C ALA A 61 -29.64 27.90 -10.42
N GLY A 62 -28.52 27.45 -11.01
CA GLY A 62 -28.46 26.38 -11.99
C GLY A 62 -28.72 26.82 -13.43
N THR A 63 -28.80 28.13 -13.70
CA THR A 63 -29.01 28.64 -15.06
C THR A 63 -27.72 28.57 -15.86
N ILE A 64 -27.76 27.84 -16.98
CA ILE A 64 -26.62 27.68 -17.88
C ILE A 64 -26.42 28.92 -18.74
N GLN A 65 -25.21 29.45 -18.74
CA GLN A 65 -24.81 30.60 -19.55
C GLN A 65 -24.53 30.14 -21.00
N ALA A 66 -25.21 30.76 -21.96
CA ALA A 66 -25.13 30.36 -23.36
C ALA A 66 -23.70 30.47 -23.92
N GLY A 67 -23.27 29.46 -24.69
CA GLY A 67 -21.98 29.46 -25.39
C GLY A 67 -20.75 29.23 -24.49
N THR A 68 -20.95 28.82 -23.23
CA THR A 68 -19.87 28.64 -22.25
C THR A 68 -19.35 27.20 -22.14
N THR A 69 -19.73 26.27 -23.03
CA THR A 69 -19.11 24.92 -23.08
C THR A 69 -17.63 24.96 -23.44
N GLN A 70 -17.17 26.04 -24.09
CA GLN A 70 -15.74 26.31 -24.28
C GLN A 70 -15.16 27.00 -23.03
N PRO A 71 -14.04 26.50 -22.46
CA PRO A 71 -13.48 27.02 -21.23
C PRO A 71 -13.08 28.50 -21.34
N ALA A 72 -12.54 28.92 -22.49
CA ALA A 72 -12.19 30.33 -22.70
C ALA A 72 -13.40 31.27 -22.57
N ARG A 73 -14.56 30.88 -23.10
CA ARG A 73 -15.81 31.65 -23.00
C ARG A 73 -16.37 31.65 -21.58
N ALA A 74 -16.28 30.53 -20.87
CA ALA A 74 -16.67 30.46 -19.48
C ALA A 74 -15.79 31.37 -18.59
N LEU A 75 -14.48 31.39 -18.83
CA LEU A 75 -13.54 32.27 -18.11
C LEU A 75 -13.79 33.76 -18.41
N GLU A 76 -14.14 34.10 -19.66
CA GLU A 76 -14.59 35.45 -20.03
C GLU A 76 -15.85 35.86 -19.25
N HIS A 77 -16.83 34.96 -19.13
CA HIS A 77 -18.03 35.21 -18.35
C HIS A 77 -17.71 35.38 -16.86
N ALA A 78 -16.84 34.52 -16.31
CA ALA A 78 -16.42 34.58 -14.90
C ALA A 78 -15.73 35.91 -14.54
N VAL A 79 -14.92 36.45 -15.45
CA VAL A 79 -14.33 37.79 -15.34
C VAL A 79 -15.39 38.90 -15.30
N GLY A 80 -16.47 38.74 -16.07
CA GLY A 80 -17.57 39.72 -16.13
C GLY A 80 -18.37 39.86 -14.83
N VAL A 81 -18.41 38.83 -13.99
CA VAL A 81 -19.13 38.83 -12.70
C VAL A 81 -18.47 39.79 -11.70
N GLN A 82 -19.24 40.77 -11.22
CA GLN A 82 -18.75 41.83 -10.32
C GLN A 82 -18.99 41.51 -8.83
N GLU A 83 -19.79 40.50 -8.52
CA GLU A 83 -20.04 40.04 -7.15
C GLU A 83 -18.91 39.18 -6.59
N ASN A 84 -18.93 38.96 -5.27
CA ASN A 84 -18.03 37.98 -4.66
C ASN A 84 -18.48 36.57 -5.09
N ALA A 85 -17.60 35.84 -5.77
CA ALA A 85 -17.93 34.56 -6.37
C ALA A 85 -16.77 33.55 -6.28
N VAL A 86 -17.12 32.28 -6.29
CA VAL A 86 -16.17 31.16 -6.44
C VAL A 86 -16.58 30.41 -7.70
N PHE A 87 -15.64 30.22 -8.62
CA PHE A 87 -15.86 29.50 -9.87
C PHE A 87 -15.21 28.13 -9.77
N VAL A 88 -16.01 27.07 -9.77
CA VAL A 88 -15.55 25.68 -9.74
C VAL A 88 -15.56 25.14 -11.16
N PHE A 89 -14.38 24.92 -11.73
CA PHE A 89 -14.22 24.35 -13.07
C PHE A 89 -13.81 22.88 -12.93
N CYS A 90 -14.69 21.98 -13.36
CA CYS A 90 -14.45 20.55 -13.35
C CYS A 90 -13.71 20.12 -14.62
N ASP A 91 -12.66 19.32 -14.44
CA ASP A 91 -11.84 18.75 -15.50
C ASP A 91 -11.17 19.74 -16.47
N LEU A 92 -10.93 20.98 -16.02
CA LEU A 92 -10.19 21.97 -16.82
C LEU A 92 -8.75 21.52 -17.14
N HIS A 93 -8.23 20.55 -16.38
CA HIS A 93 -6.94 19.90 -16.62
C HIS A 93 -6.83 19.31 -18.03
N ALA A 94 -7.93 18.95 -18.69
CA ALA A 94 -7.92 18.42 -20.04
C ALA A 94 -7.35 19.39 -21.09
N TRP A 95 -7.31 20.70 -20.78
CA TRP A 95 -6.67 21.74 -21.61
C TRP A 95 -5.28 22.14 -21.12
N PHE A 96 -4.84 21.64 -19.97
CA PHE A 96 -3.51 21.91 -19.40
C PHE A 96 -2.42 21.02 -19.99
N GLY A 97 -2.79 20.07 -20.84
CA GLY A 97 -1.86 19.18 -21.51
C GLY A 97 -1.40 18.02 -20.64
N THR A 98 -0.78 17.06 -21.30
CA THR A 98 -0.14 15.86 -20.72
C THR A 98 1.21 15.68 -21.43
N GLU A 99 2.03 14.73 -20.99
CA GLU A 99 3.32 14.44 -21.63
C GLU A 99 3.21 14.13 -23.14
N HIS A 100 2.07 13.59 -23.59
CA HIS A 100 1.82 13.26 -25.01
C HIS A 100 0.86 14.22 -25.73
N ARG A 101 0.33 15.22 -25.03
CA ARG A 101 -0.59 16.21 -25.60
C ARG A 101 -0.21 17.60 -25.12
N PRO A 102 0.22 18.53 -25.99
CA PRO A 102 0.55 19.88 -25.55
C PRO A 102 -0.67 20.56 -24.92
N ALA A 103 -0.41 21.40 -23.92
CA ALA A 103 -1.41 22.29 -23.33
C ALA A 103 -1.98 23.21 -24.40
N ASP A 104 -3.26 23.61 -24.26
CA ASP A 104 -3.83 24.67 -25.09
C ASP A 104 -3.30 26.02 -24.59
N PRO A 105 -2.41 26.69 -25.33
CA PRO A 105 -1.76 27.91 -24.82
C PRO A 105 -2.76 29.04 -24.60
N ALA A 106 -3.86 29.08 -25.36
CA ALA A 106 -4.88 30.11 -25.22
C ALA A 106 -5.67 29.92 -23.92
N VAL A 107 -6.02 28.68 -23.57
CA VAL A 107 -6.72 28.38 -22.31
C VAL A 107 -5.80 28.60 -21.11
N VAL A 108 -4.56 28.11 -21.14
CA VAL A 108 -3.58 28.33 -20.07
C VAL A 108 -3.36 29.82 -19.84
N ARG A 109 -3.20 30.60 -20.91
CA ARG A 109 -3.07 32.05 -20.83
C ARG A 109 -4.33 32.71 -20.24
N LYS A 110 -5.52 32.26 -20.65
CA LYS A 110 -6.79 32.81 -20.15
C LYS A 110 -6.96 32.54 -18.66
N VAL A 111 -6.66 31.33 -18.18
CA VAL A 111 -6.67 30.99 -16.74
C VAL A 111 -5.72 31.90 -15.96
N ARG A 112 -4.50 32.12 -16.49
CA ARG A 112 -3.54 33.03 -15.87
C ARG A 112 -4.07 34.46 -15.78
N GLU A 113 -4.70 34.97 -16.83
CA GLU A 113 -5.31 36.30 -16.86
C GLU A 113 -6.45 36.42 -15.84
N THR A 114 -7.37 35.45 -15.83
CA THR A 114 -8.48 35.39 -14.86
C THR A 114 -7.96 35.36 -13.42
N ALA A 115 -6.94 34.55 -13.13
CA ALA A 115 -6.34 34.50 -11.79
C ALA A 115 -5.67 35.83 -11.37
N LEU A 116 -4.99 36.51 -12.30
CA LEU A 116 -4.40 37.82 -12.02
C LEU A 116 -5.47 38.88 -11.80
N GLU A 117 -6.56 38.86 -12.58
CA GLU A 117 -7.67 39.77 -12.38
C GLU A 117 -8.38 39.54 -11.04
N PHE A 118 -8.63 38.27 -10.67
CA PHE A 118 -9.24 37.94 -9.38
C PHE A 118 -8.36 38.35 -8.19
N ARG A 119 -7.04 38.34 -8.36
CA ARG A 119 -6.09 38.83 -7.34
C ARG A 119 -6.15 40.33 -7.13
N HIS A 120 -6.33 41.10 -8.21
CA HIS A 120 -6.23 42.56 -8.19
C HIS A 120 -7.58 43.28 -8.22
N GLY A 121 -8.67 42.56 -8.47
CA GLY A 121 -10.03 43.09 -8.51
C GLY A 121 -10.58 43.49 -7.14
N GLU A 122 -11.61 44.36 -7.14
CA GLU A 122 -12.26 44.82 -5.92
C GLU A 122 -13.12 43.71 -5.28
N ALA A 123 -13.78 42.90 -6.11
CA ALA A 123 -14.58 41.75 -5.69
C ALA A 123 -13.69 40.57 -5.27
N SER A 124 -14.07 39.90 -4.18
CA SER A 124 -13.37 38.71 -3.70
C SER A 124 -13.78 37.49 -4.52
N ARG A 125 -13.04 37.23 -5.60
CA ARG A 125 -13.28 36.14 -6.54
C ARG A 125 -12.17 35.09 -6.48
N ALA A 126 -12.51 33.83 -6.72
CA ALA A 126 -11.54 32.73 -6.80
C ALA A 126 -11.94 31.74 -7.89
N LEU A 127 -10.95 31.20 -8.59
CA LEU A 127 -11.08 30.11 -9.54
C LEU A 127 -10.56 28.83 -8.87
N ILE A 128 -11.38 27.79 -8.83
CA ILE A 128 -11.03 26.47 -8.32
C ILE A 128 -11.10 25.49 -9.49
N VAL A 129 -10.00 24.79 -9.75
CA VAL A 129 -9.98 23.66 -10.68
C VAL A 129 -10.11 22.38 -9.87
N THR A 130 -11.11 21.56 -10.20
CA THR A 130 -11.26 20.21 -9.65
C THR A 130 -10.89 19.19 -10.74
N SER A 131 -10.15 18.16 -10.37
CA SER A 131 -9.62 17.18 -11.32
C SER A 131 -9.22 15.88 -10.61
N PRO A 132 -9.44 14.70 -11.21
CA PRO A 132 -8.95 13.43 -10.66
C PRO A 132 -7.42 13.28 -10.79
N VAL A 133 -6.76 14.11 -11.60
CA VAL A 133 -5.31 14.06 -11.85
C VAL A 133 -4.67 15.42 -11.69
N ARG A 134 -3.43 15.48 -11.21
CA ARG A 134 -2.66 16.73 -11.18
C ARG A 134 -1.95 17.01 -12.50
N ALA A 135 -2.49 17.94 -13.28
CA ALA A 135 -1.82 18.50 -14.45
C ALA A 135 -1.78 20.03 -14.33
N ILE A 136 -0.63 20.60 -13.98
CA ILE A 136 -0.47 22.05 -13.81
C ILE A 136 0.61 22.55 -14.80
N PRO A 137 0.26 23.44 -15.75
CA PRO A 137 1.22 24.03 -16.67
C PRO A 137 2.29 24.86 -15.94
N PRO A 138 3.55 24.90 -16.41
CA PRO A 138 4.62 25.70 -15.82
C PRO A 138 4.25 27.20 -15.67
N GLU A 139 3.42 27.73 -16.56
CA GLU A 139 2.95 29.11 -16.54
C GLU A 139 2.02 29.40 -15.36
N LEU A 140 1.39 28.37 -14.78
CA LEU A 140 0.45 28.49 -13.66
C LEU A 140 1.07 28.05 -12.32
N ASP A 141 2.19 27.34 -12.34
CA ASP A 141 2.85 26.75 -11.15
C ASP A 141 3.01 27.73 -9.97
N LYS A 142 3.42 28.98 -10.24
CA LYS A 142 3.60 29.99 -9.19
C LYS A 142 2.31 30.68 -8.72
N LEU A 143 1.20 30.46 -9.40
CA LEU A 143 -0.10 31.07 -9.10
C LEU A 143 -1.07 30.09 -8.44
N VAL A 144 -0.95 28.81 -8.76
CA VAL A 144 -1.82 27.74 -8.24
C VAL A 144 -1.47 27.47 -6.78
N HIS A 145 -2.51 27.39 -5.95
CA HIS A 145 -2.42 26.80 -4.62
C HIS A 145 -3.10 25.44 -4.62
N LEU A 146 -2.35 24.40 -4.28
CA LEU A 146 -2.86 23.03 -4.22
C LEU A 146 -3.58 22.80 -2.90
N LEU A 147 -4.75 22.15 -2.96
CA LEU A 147 -5.54 21.74 -1.81
C LEU A 147 -5.73 20.22 -1.83
N ASP A 148 -5.38 19.57 -0.73
CA ASP A 148 -5.63 18.15 -0.53
C ASP A 148 -7.08 17.94 -0.06
N PHE A 149 -7.86 17.16 -0.80
CA PHE A 149 -9.21 16.76 -0.40
C PHE A 149 -9.17 15.34 0.18
N PRO A 150 -9.39 15.16 1.50
CA PRO A 150 -9.30 13.85 2.12
C PRO A 150 -10.47 12.96 1.69
N LEU A 151 -10.37 11.65 1.97
CA LEU A 151 -11.50 10.73 1.87
C LEU A 151 -12.58 11.04 2.93
N PRO A 152 -13.81 10.51 2.78
CA PRO A 152 -14.86 10.64 3.77
C PRO A 152 -14.43 10.25 5.19
N THR A 153 -14.80 11.08 6.14
CA THR A 153 -14.60 10.83 7.56
C THR A 153 -15.60 9.80 8.08
N ARG A 154 -15.32 9.23 9.26
CA ARG A 154 -16.23 8.29 9.93
C ARG A 154 -17.63 8.88 10.11
N ASP A 155 -17.71 10.16 10.48
CA ASP A 155 -18.99 10.82 10.73
C ASP A 155 -19.77 11.03 9.43
N GLU A 156 -19.10 11.41 8.33
CA GLU A 156 -19.74 11.53 7.01
C GLU A 156 -20.28 10.19 6.49
N LEU A 157 -19.52 9.09 6.68
CA LEU A 157 -19.98 7.74 6.32
C LEU A 157 -21.14 7.26 7.19
N ARG A 158 -21.14 7.62 8.47
CA ARG A 158 -22.27 7.33 9.38
C ARG A 158 -23.52 8.08 8.93
N ASP A 159 -23.39 9.35 8.57
CA ASP A 159 -24.51 10.17 8.09
C ASP A 159 -25.05 9.62 6.76
N LEU A 160 -24.18 9.19 5.85
CA LEU A 160 -24.57 8.50 4.62
C LEU A 160 -25.37 7.23 4.92
N LEU A 161 -24.85 6.34 5.76
CA LEU A 161 -25.52 5.09 6.10
C LEU A 161 -26.89 5.34 6.73
N ARG A 162 -27.00 6.31 7.64
CA ARG A 162 -28.27 6.71 8.26
C ARG A 162 -29.26 7.25 7.23
N ALA A 163 -28.82 8.14 6.34
CA ALA A 163 -29.67 8.67 5.28
C ALA A 163 -30.18 7.57 4.33
N MET A 164 -29.33 6.60 3.98
CA MET A 164 -29.73 5.45 3.16
C MET A 164 -30.73 4.55 3.87
N ILE A 165 -30.53 4.29 5.16
CA ILE A 165 -31.49 3.53 5.99
C ILE A 165 -32.84 4.25 6.02
N GLU A 166 -32.86 5.56 6.29
CA GLU A 166 -34.08 6.36 6.35
C GLU A 166 -34.83 6.35 5.00
N ASN A 167 -34.11 6.53 3.88
CA ASN A 167 -34.70 6.52 2.55
C ASN A 167 -35.28 5.15 2.15
N ASN A 168 -34.65 4.05 2.57
CA ASN A 168 -35.11 2.69 2.21
C ASN A 168 -36.16 2.11 3.17
N THR A 169 -36.27 2.66 4.39
CA THR A 169 -37.30 2.30 5.36
C THR A 169 -38.56 3.17 5.25
N SER A 170 -38.42 4.39 4.71
CA SER A 170 -39.54 5.31 4.49
C SER A 170 -40.26 5.02 3.16
N GLY A 171 -41.06 3.95 3.10
CA GLY A 171 -41.89 3.61 1.93
C GLY A 171 -42.35 2.15 1.90
N ASP A 172 -42.81 1.67 0.74
CA ASP A 172 -43.06 0.22 0.43
C ASP A 172 -41.74 -0.59 0.31
N GLY A 173 -40.61 -0.01 0.77
CA GLY A 173 -39.28 -0.60 0.71
C GLY A 173 -39.18 -1.80 1.65
N GLY A 174 -38.96 -2.99 1.08
CA GLY A 174 -38.91 -4.25 1.82
C GLY A 174 -37.66 -4.49 2.66
N ILE A 175 -36.86 -3.44 2.95
CA ILE A 175 -35.59 -3.58 3.68
C ILE A 175 -35.85 -3.46 5.18
N THR A 176 -35.48 -4.49 5.95
CA THR A 176 -35.59 -4.50 7.41
C THR A 176 -34.23 -4.28 8.06
N VAL A 177 -34.08 -3.18 8.80
CA VAL A 177 -32.86 -2.93 9.58
C VAL A 177 -32.90 -3.78 10.85
N GLY A 178 -32.06 -4.80 10.90
CA GLY A 178 -31.87 -5.65 12.09
C GLY A 178 -30.65 -5.28 12.91
N ALA A 179 -29.74 -4.45 12.35
CA ALA A 179 -28.50 -4.05 12.97
C ALA A 179 -28.71 -3.14 14.18
N ASP A 180 -28.02 -3.44 15.29
CA ASP A 180 -27.88 -2.51 16.41
C ASP A 180 -26.85 -1.39 16.13
N ASP A 181 -26.73 -0.41 17.03
CA ASP A 181 -25.78 0.70 16.85
C ASP A 181 -24.32 0.23 16.74
N ALA A 182 -23.95 -0.90 17.36
CA ALA A 182 -22.58 -1.43 17.29
C ALA A 182 -22.31 -2.15 15.95
N GLU A 183 -23.31 -2.83 15.41
CA GLU A 183 -23.27 -3.44 14.08
C GLU A 183 -23.22 -2.38 12.98
N LEU A 184 -23.98 -1.28 13.11
CA LEU A 184 -23.89 -0.13 12.21
C LEU A 184 -22.50 0.52 12.24
N GLU A 185 -21.89 0.67 13.41
CA GLU A 185 -20.51 1.16 13.50
C GLU A 185 -19.52 0.18 12.85
N THR A 186 -19.79 -1.12 12.85
CA THR A 186 -18.95 -2.11 12.17
C THR A 186 -19.01 -1.94 10.65
N LEU A 187 -20.19 -1.68 10.08
CA LEU A 187 -20.37 -1.35 8.67
C LEU A 187 -19.65 -0.05 8.28
N VAL A 188 -19.78 1.01 9.10
CA VAL A 188 -19.06 2.27 8.89
C VAL A 188 -17.55 2.05 8.95
N GLN A 189 -17.06 1.23 9.89
CA GLN A 189 -15.65 0.88 9.97
C GLN A 189 -15.19 0.17 8.70
N ALA A 190 -15.97 -0.79 8.22
CA ALA A 190 -15.67 -1.52 6.98
C ALA A 190 -15.58 -0.56 5.78
N ALA A 191 -16.42 0.46 5.70
CA ALA A 191 -16.44 1.44 4.60
C ALA A 191 -15.34 2.51 4.66
N LEU A 192 -14.66 2.69 5.81
CA LEU A 192 -13.58 3.70 5.92
C LEU A 192 -12.52 3.47 4.84
N GLY A 193 -12.14 4.52 4.11
CA GLY A 193 -11.14 4.43 3.03
C GLY A 193 -11.70 4.26 1.64
N LEU A 194 -13.01 4.11 1.52
CA LEU A 194 -13.73 4.27 0.28
C LEU A 194 -13.98 5.75 0.00
N THR A 195 -14.08 6.10 -1.28
CA THR A 195 -14.76 7.36 -1.67
C THR A 195 -16.23 7.31 -1.27
N MET A 196 -16.90 8.46 -1.22
CA MET A 196 -18.30 8.55 -0.84
C MET A 196 -19.19 7.69 -1.73
N SER A 197 -18.94 7.70 -3.04
CA SER A 197 -19.69 6.89 -4.01
C SER A 197 -19.42 5.39 -3.87
N GLU A 198 -18.17 5.00 -3.62
CA GLU A 198 -17.85 3.59 -3.35
C GLU A 198 -18.49 3.09 -2.04
N ALA A 199 -18.55 3.94 -1.01
CA ALA A 199 -19.23 3.61 0.24
C ALA A 199 -20.76 3.50 0.04
N GLU A 200 -21.34 4.40 -0.76
CA GLU A 200 -22.77 4.34 -1.13
C GLU A 200 -23.09 3.03 -1.87
N ASP A 201 -22.29 2.67 -2.89
CA ASP A 201 -22.43 1.40 -3.61
C ASP A 201 -22.29 0.19 -2.67
N ALA A 202 -21.32 0.23 -1.75
CA ALA A 202 -21.09 -0.83 -0.77
C ALA A 202 -22.28 -1.02 0.18
N PHE A 203 -22.81 0.08 0.73
CA PHE A 203 -23.98 0.04 1.62
C PHE A 203 -25.24 -0.37 0.86
N ALA A 204 -25.45 0.11 -0.36
CA ALA A 204 -26.59 -0.27 -1.18
C ALA A 204 -26.58 -1.78 -1.45
N ARG A 205 -25.42 -2.33 -1.81
CA ARG A 205 -25.25 -3.77 -2.03
C ARG A 205 -25.48 -4.58 -0.76
N ALA A 206 -24.96 -4.13 0.38
CA ALA A 206 -25.22 -4.76 1.69
C ALA A 206 -26.71 -4.80 2.04
N MET A 207 -27.47 -3.74 1.74
CA MET A 207 -28.92 -3.70 2.01
C MET A 207 -29.76 -4.57 1.06
N VAL A 208 -29.27 -4.85 -0.15
CA VAL A 208 -30.03 -5.57 -1.21
C VAL A 208 -29.81 -7.08 -1.18
N ASP A 209 -28.67 -7.56 -0.66
CA ASP A 209 -28.27 -8.98 -0.76
C ASP A 209 -29.34 -9.93 -0.17
N ASP A 210 -29.86 -9.64 1.01
CA ASP A 210 -30.92 -10.43 1.65
C ASP A 210 -32.15 -9.59 2.09
N GLY A 211 -32.18 -8.30 1.76
CA GLY A 211 -33.23 -7.36 2.17
C GLY A 211 -33.19 -7.04 3.67
N ARG A 212 -32.08 -7.33 4.35
CA ARG A 212 -31.81 -6.98 5.73
C ARG A 212 -30.45 -6.30 5.83
N LEU A 213 -30.30 -5.51 6.89
CA LEU A 213 -29.00 -4.95 7.25
C LEU A 213 -28.68 -5.43 8.66
N THR A 214 -27.59 -6.19 8.78
CA THR A 214 -27.08 -6.83 9.99
C THR A 214 -25.56 -6.66 10.09
N GLY A 215 -24.95 -7.03 11.22
CA GLY A 215 -23.49 -7.00 11.36
C GLY A 215 -22.75 -7.95 10.41
N ALA A 216 -23.41 -8.98 9.86
CA ALA A 216 -22.81 -9.92 8.92
C ALA A 216 -22.53 -9.28 7.54
N ASP A 217 -23.26 -8.22 7.19
CA ASP A 217 -23.12 -7.54 5.91
C ASP A 217 -21.85 -6.67 5.83
N ALA A 218 -21.13 -6.54 6.94
CA ALA A 218 -19.80 -5.95 6.97
C ALA A 218 -18.85 -6.66 6.00
N ASP A 219 -19.00 -7.97 5.79
CA ASP A 219 -18.19 -8.71 4.81
C ASP A 219 -18.47 -8.29 3.37
N VAL A 220 -19.71 -7.89 3.05
CA VAL A 220 -20.09 -7.35 1.73
C VAL A 220 -19.45 -6.00 1.50
N VAL A 221 -19.48 -5.12 2.51
CA VAL A 221 -18.81 -3.81 2.46
C VAL A 221 -17.29 -3.98 2.35
N LEU A 222 -16.71 -4.92 3.10
CA LEU A 222 -15.28 -5.26 2.98
C LEU A 222 -14.94 -5.79 1.60
N ASP A 223 -15.82 -6.56 0.94
CA ASP A 223 -15.60 -7.00 -0.43
C ASP A 223 -15.57 -5.82 -1.42
N GLU A 224 -16.50 -4.86 -1.30
CA GLU A 224 -16.47 -3.66 -2.13
C GLU A 224 -15.20 -2.82 -1.88
N LYS A 225 -14.77 -2.71 -0.62
CA LYS A 225 -13.47 -2.12 -0.26
C LYS A 225 -12.31 -2.86 -0.92
N ARG A 226 -12.31 -4.19 -0.93
CA ARG A 226 -11.29 -4.96 -1.67
C ARG A 226 -11.33 -4.64 -3.16
N GLN A 227 -12.50 -4.50 -3.76
CA GLN A 227 -12.65 -4.14 -5.19
C GLN A 227 -12.15 -2.72 -5.48
N ALA A 228 -12.49 -1.73 -4.66
CA ALA A 228 -12.01 -0.35 -4.80
C ALA A 228 -10.47 -0.28 -4.73
N VAL A 229 -9.89 -0.95 -3.75
CA VAL A 229 -8.42 -1.05 -3.62
C VAL A 229 -7.80 -1.74 -4.84
N ARG A 230 -8.41 -2.82 -5.36
CA ARG A 230 -7.96 -3.47 -6.59
C ARG A 230 -8.09 -2.58 -7.84
N LYS A 231 -9.17 -1.79 -7.96
CA LYS A 231 -9.39 -0.84 -9.07
C LYS A 231 -8.30 0.23 -9.13
N SER A 232 -7.83 0.72 -7.97
CA SER A 232 -6.70 1.68 -7.91
C SER A 232 -5.42 1.12 -8.54
N GLY A 233 -5.26 -0.21 -8.50
CA GLY A 233 -4.11 -0.92 -9.02
C GLY A 233 -2.81 -0.72 -8.23
N LEU A 234 -2.78 0.13 -7.20
CA LEU A 234 -1.57 0.42 -6.41
C LEU A 234 -1.33 -0.59 -5.28
N LEU A 235 -2.44 -1.15 -4.76
CA LEU A 235 -2.45 -2.13 -3.69
C LEU A 235 -3.22 -3.38 -4.12
N GLU A 236 -2.77 -4.52 -3.64
CA GLU A 236 -3.44 -5.81 -3.82
C GLU A 236 -3.83 -6.38 -2.46
N PHE A 237 -5.11 -6.71 -2.28
CA PHE A 237 -5.55 -7.52 -1.14
C PHE A 237 -5.17 -8.97 -1.38
N LEU A 238 -4.44 -9.54 -0.42
CA LEU A 238 -4.03 -10.93 -0.46
C LEU A 238 -4.73 -11.71 0.65
N ASP A 239 -5.12 -12.93 0.33
CA ASP A 239 -5.49 -13.91 1.36
C ASP A 239 -4.19 -14.33 2.08
N PRO A 240 -4.09 -14.14 3.40
CA PRO A 240 -2.91 -14.52 4.15
C PRO A 240 -2.57 -16.01 4.00
N GLY A 241 -3.58 -16.90 3.86
CA GLY A 241 -3.51 -18.33 3.48
C GLY A 241 -2.57 -19.28 4.24
N LEU A 242 -1.59 -18.76 4.97
CA LEU A 242 -0.44 -19.47 5.50
C LEU A 242 -0.11 -18.93 6.89
N ASP A 243 -0.24 -19.77 7.92
CA ASP A 243 0.14 -19.43 9.29
C ASP A 243 1.67 -19.38 9.46
N LEU A 244 2.15 -18.59 10.42
CA LEU A 244 3.56 -18.42 10.77
C LEU A 244 4.22 -19.73 11.21
N ASP A 245 3.45 -20.62 11.84
CA ASP A 245 3.91 -21.95 12.24
C ASP A 245 4.19 -22.87 11.05
N LYS A 246 3.65 -22.55 9.86
CA LYS A 246 3.90 -23.30 8.61
C LYS A 246 5.15 -22.80 7.87
N VAL A 247 5.87 -21.81 8.39
CA VAL A 247 7.16 -21.37 7.85
C VAL A 247 8.26 -22.17 8.55
N GLY A 248 9.09 -22.92 7.82
CA GLY A 248 10.23 -23.64 8.43
C GLY A 248 11.32 -22.65 8.89
N GLY A 249 11.77 -22.77 10.14
CA GLY A 249 12.83 -21.92 10.70
C GLY A 249 12.40 -20.50 11.05
N LEU A 250 13.36 -19.56 11.00
CA LEU A 250 13.16 -18.12 11.28
C LEU A 250 12.65 -17.84 12.71
N ASN A 251 13.03 -18.67 13.68
CA ASN A 251 12.45 -18.65 15.03
C ASN A 251 12.64 -17.32 15.77
N ASN A 252 13.76 -16.61 15.55
CA ASN A 252 14.00 -15.34 16.21
C ASN A 252 13.05 -14.23 15.74
N ILE A 253 12.84 -14.10 14.41
CA ILE A 253 11.87 -13.13 13.88
C ILE A 253 10.43 -13.51 14.26
N LYS A 254 10.10 -14.81 14.30
CA LYS A 254 8.79 -15.27 14.78
C LYS A 254 8.53 -14.87 16.22
N ARG A 255 9.49 -15.09 17.13
CA ARG A 255 9.39 -14.67 18.53
C ARG A 255 9.24 -13.15 18.66
N TRP A 256 9.99 -12.39 17.87
CA TRP A 256 9.90 -10.93 17.84
C TRP A 256 8.53 -10.41 17.33
N LEU A 257 7.97 -11.06 16.30
CA LEU A 257 6.63 -10.76 15.77
C LEU A 257 5.53 -11.17 16.76
N GLY A 258 5.65 -12.34 17.39
CA GLY A 258 4.70 -12.83 18.39
C GLY A 258 4.53 -11.88 19.57
N ARG A 259 5.62 -11.24 20.03
CA ARG A 259 5.57 -10.21 21.08
C ARG A 259 4.82 -8.94 20.71
N ARG A 260 4.58 -8.71 19.41
CA ARG A 260 3.85 -7.56 18.88
C ARG A 260 2.41 -7.88 18.51
N GLN A 261 2.00 -9.14 18.62
CA GLN A 261 0.61 -9.53 18.42
C GLN A 261 -0.29 -8.79 19.42
N GLY A 262 -1.37 -8.19 18.92
CA GLY A 262 -2.32 -7.40 19.72
C GLY A 262 -1.91 -5.94 19.98
N THR A 263 -0.74 -5.48 19.52
CA THR A 263 -0.28 -4.09 19.74
C THR A 263 -1.10 -3.03 18.99
N TRP A 264 -1.98 -3.43 18.07
CA TRP A 264 -2.96 -2.57 17.39
C TRP A 264 -4.28 -2.41 18.14
N ARG A 265 -4.46 -3.08 19.30
CA ARG A 265 -5.68 -2.98 20.10
C ARG A 265 -5.63 -1.73 20.99
N SER A 266 -6.80 -1.20 21.36
CA SER A 266 -6.92 -0.03 22.24
C SER A 266 -6.27 -0.21 23.61
N GLU A 267 -6.07 -1.44 24.08
CA GLU A 267 -5.36 -1.72 25.33
C GLU A 267 -3.87 -1.34 25.24
N ALA A 268 -3.24 -1.59 24.09
CA ALA A 268 -1.85 -1.24 23.84
C ALA A 268 -1.66 0.28 23.80
N GLU A 269 -2.58 1.00 23.16
CA GLU A 269 -2.60 2.47 23.13
C GLU A 269 -2.76 3.05 24.55
N ARG A 270 -3.70 2.52 25.35
CA ARG A 270 -3.87 2.94 26.76
C ARG A 270 -2.65 2.64 27.64
N PHE A 271 -1.88 1.61 27.32
CA PHE A 271 -0.60 1.32 27.98
C PHE A 271 0.52 2.29 27.57
N GLY A 272 0.32 3.05 26.49
CA GLY A 272 1.32 3.98 25.95
C GLY A 272 2.27 3.33 24.94
N LEU A 273 1.91 2.18 24.35
CA LEU A 273 2.68 1.64 23.22
C LEU A 273 2.42 2.48 21.98
N PRO A 274 3.48 2.92 21.26
CA PRO A 274 3.29 3.54 19.96
C PRO A 274 2.76 2.52 18.96
N ALA A 275 2.09 3.00 17.90
CA ALA A 275 1.67 2.15 16.80
C ALA A 275 2.89 1.41 16.22
N PRO A 276 2.84 0.07 16.05
CA PRO A 276 3.98 -0.69 15.58
C PRO A 276 4.32 -0.25 14.15
N ARG A 277 5.59 0.06 13.87
CA ARG A 277 6.00 0.66 12.59
C ARG A 277 6.09 -0.41 11.53
N GLY A 278 6.93 -1.39 11.79
CA GLY A 278 7.25 -2.41 10.80
C GLY A 278 8.66 -2.96 10.93
N VAL A 279 8.96 -3.87 10.02
CA VAL A 279 10.21 -4.60 9.90
C VAL A 279 10.74 -4.53 8.47
N LEU A 280 12.05 -4.34 8.33
CA LEU A 280 12.76 -4.55 7.07
C LEU A 280 13.44 -5.92 7.12
N ILE A 281 13.09 -6.79 6.18
CA ILE A 281 13.63 -8.14 6.06
C ILE A 281 14.53 -8.20 4.83
N THR A 282 15.82 -8.37 5.03
CA THR A 282 16.79 -8.50 3.94
C THR A 282 17.51 -9.83 4.01
N GLY A 283 18.14 -10.26 2.92
CA GLY A 283 18.95 -11.47 2.91
C GLY A 283 18.81 -12.29 1.64
N VAL A 284 19.24 -13.54 1.72
CA VAL A 284 19.42 -14.41 0.54
C VAL A 284 18.08 -14.65 -0.17
N PRO A 285 18.00 -14.51 -1.52
CA PRO A 285 16.80 -14.83 -2.29
C PRO A 285 16.28 -16.24 -2.00
N GLY A 286 14.96 -16.45 -2.10
CA GLY A 286 14.35 -17.77 -1.90
C GLY A 286 14.31 -18.30 -0.46
N CYS A 287 14.74 -17.52 0.54
CA CYS A 287 14.82 -17.96 1.94
C CYS A 287 13.62 -17.54 2.81
N GLY A 288 12.47 -17.22 2.20
CA GLY A 288 11.21 -17.03 2.94
C GLY A 288 10.89 -15.60 3.43
N LYS A 289 11.64 -14.58 3.00
CA LYS A 289 11.40 -13.16 3.38
C LYS A 289 9.95 -12.71 3.11
N SER A 290 9.45 -12.95 1.91
CA SER A 290 8.09 -12.59 1.49
C SER A 290 7.03 -13.48 2.17
N LEU A 291 7.37 -14.73 2.51
CA LEU A 291 6.47 -15.62 3.27
C LEU A 291 6.22 -15.10 4.68
N THR A 292 7.21 -14.46 5.31
CA THR A 292 7.05 -13.86 6.64
C THR A 292 5.94 -12.81 6.67
N ALA A 293 5.76 -12.02 5.61
CA ALA A 293 4.68 -11.04 5.54
C ALA A 293 3.29 -11.71 5.57
N LYS A 294 3.10 -12.74 4.74
CA LYS A 294 1.86 -13.53 4.67
C LYS A 294 1.54 -14.20 6.00
N ALA A 295 2.55 -14.85 6.56
CA ALA A 295 2.50 -15.49 7.85
C ALA A 295 2.16 -14.55 9.01
N THR A 296 2.74 -13.35 9.01
CA THR A 296 2.45 -12.34 10.04
C THR A 296 0.98 -11.93 9.99
N ALA A 297 0.45 -11.63 8.80
CA ALA A 297 -0.95 -11.25 8.63
C ALA A 297 -1.91 -12.37 9.06
N ALA A 298 -1.62 -13.62 8.66
CA ALA A 298 -2.42 -14.78 9.03
C ALA A 298 -2.44 -15.01 10.55
N SER A 299 -1.26 -15.05 11.18
CA SER A 299 -1.12 -15.26 12.63
C SER A 299 -1.78 -14.16 13.44
N TRP A 300 -1.77 -12.93 12.94
CA TRP A 300 -2.39 -11.77 13.60
C TRP A 300 -3.89 -11.63 13.29
N GLY A 301 -4.42 -12.39 12.34
CA GLY A 301 -5.81 -12.25 11.88
C GLY A 301 -6.09 -10.88 11.25
N LEU A 302 -5.10 -10.28 10.58
CA LEU A 302 -5.21 -8.96 9.97
C LEU A 302 -5.23 -9.04 8.44
N PRO A 303 -5.88 -8.08 7.76
CA PRO A 303 -5.79 -7.95 6.31
C PRO A 303 -4.34 -7.79 5.84
N LEU A 304 -4.00 -8.45 4.73
CA LEU A 304 -2.71 -8.29 4.06
C LEU A 304 -2.88 -7.45 2.78
N LEU A 305 -2.21 -6.31 2.76
CA LEU A 305 -2.10 -5.46 1.59
C LEU A 305 -0.69 -5.58 1.01
N ARG A 306 -0.56 -5.80 -0.29
CA ARG A 306 0.72 -5.74 -0.99
C ARG A 306 0.81 -4.44 -1.78
N LEU A 307 1.87 -3.67 -1.56
CA LEU A 307 2.22 -2.49 -2.35
C LEU A 307 3.05 -2.89 -3.57
N ASP A 308 2.57 -2.56 -4.76
CA ASP A 308 3.33 -2.72 -5.99
C ASP A 308 4.20 -1.47 -6.23
N ILE A 309 5.47 -1.56 -5.81
CA ILE A 309 6.45 -0.49 -6.02
C ILE A 309 6.63 -0.17 -7.50
N GLY A 310 6.56 -1.16 -8.39
CA GLY A 310 6.65 -0.94 -9.83
C GLY A 310 5.53 -0.02 -10.31
N ARG A 311 4.29 -0.25 -9.86
CA ARG A 311 3.14 0.59 -10.20
C ARG A 311 3.16 1.98 -9.56
N VAL A 312 3.72 2.12 -8.36
CA VAL A 312 3.96 3.45 -7.77
C VAL A 312 4.83 4.31 -8.68
N PHE A 313 5.85 3.71 -9.30
CA PHE A 313 6.75 4.38 -10.25
C PHE A 313 6.27 4.32 -11.71
N GLN A 314 5.14 3.69 -12.01
CA GLN A 314 4.50 3.75 -13.33
C GLN A 314 3.52 4.93 -13.37
N GLY A 315 3.71 5.86 -14.30
CA GLY A 315 2.84 7.03 -14.49
C GLY A 315 3.58 8.26 -15.02
N LEU A 316 2.85 9.34 -15.23
CA LEU A 316 3.41 10.64 -15.64
C LEU A 316 4.43 11.16 -14.61
N VAL A 317 5.48 11.84 -15.06
CA VAL A 317 6.47 12.48 -14.17
C VAL A 317 5.78 13.37 -13.12
N GLY A 318 5.96 13.04 -11.83
CA GLY A 318 5.32 13.73 -10.70
C GLY A 318 4.12 13.01 -10.05
N SER A 319 3.57 11.98 -10.70
CA SER A 319 2.46 11.19 -10.15
C SER A 319 2.88 10.16 -9.09
N SER A 320 4.15 9.72 -9.08
CA SER A 320 4.61 8.64 -8.19
C SER A 320 4.47 8.96 -6.70
N GLU A 321 4.69 10.21 -6.31
CA GLU A 321 4.53 10.63 -4.91
C GLU A 321 3.06 10.64 -4.50
N GLN A 322 2.17 10.98 -5.44
CA GLN A 322 0.73 10.93 -5.23
C GLN A 322 0.21 9.50 -5.20
N ASN A 323 0.70 8.62 -6.07
CA ASN A 323 0.40 7.20 -6.06
C ASN A 323 0.78 6.60 -4.70
N LEU A 324 1.98 6.91 -4.20
CA LEU A 324 2.39 6.48 -2.87
C LEU A 324 1.47 7.04 -1.77
N ARG A 325 1.15 8.35 -1.79
CA ARG A 325 0.22 8.96 -0.82
C ARG A 325 -1.15 8.30 -0.84
N THR A 326 -1.67 8.00 -2.02
CA THR A 326 -2.97 7.34 -2.21
C THR A 326 -2.93 5.93 -1.66
N ALA A 327 -1.88 5.17 -1.95
CA ALA A 327 -1.67 3.84 -1.39
C ALA A 327 -1.54 3.87 0.14
N ILE A 328 -0.80 4.85 0.68
CA ILE A 328 -0.69 5.06 2.13
C ILE A 328 -2.06 5.35 2.75
N ALA A 329 -2.80 6.32 2.21
CA ALA A 329 -4.12 6.69 2.73
C ALA A 329 -5.10 5.51 2.69
N THR A 330 -5.03 4.71 1.62
CA THR A 330 -5.81 3.49 1.49
C THR A 330 -5.43 2.47 2.55
N ALA A 331 -4.13 2.21 2.75
CA ALA A 331 -3.65 1.30 3.79
C ALA A 331 -4.04 1.76 5.21
N GLU A 332 -3.94 3.06 5.49
CA GLU A 332 -4.35 3.66 6.77
C GLU A 332 -5.84 3.52 7.04
N ALA A 333 -6.66 3.54 5.99
CA ALA A 333 -8.09 3.36 6.12
C ALA A 333 -8.50 1.88 6.22
N VAL A 334 -7.64 0.95 5.81
CA VAL A 334 -7.77 -0.50 6.06
C VAL A 334 -7.26 -0.88 7.46
N ALA A 335 -6.57 0.02 8.16
CA ALA A 335 -6.00 -0.28 9.48
C ALA A 335 -7.08 -0.76 10.49
N PRO A 336 -6.76 -1.76 11.34
CA PRO A 336 -5.44 -2.40 11.49
C PRO A 336 -5.14 -3.41 10.38
N CYS A 337 -3.94 -3.33 9.78
CA CYS A 337 -3.54 -4.21 8.67
C CYS A 337 -2.02 -4.42 8.59
N VAL A 338 -1.61 -5.42 7.82
CA VAL A 338 -0.20 -5.63 7.41
C VAL A 338 -0.01 -5.09 6.00
N LEU A 339 0.94 -4.17 5.82
CA LEU A 339 1.36 -3.65 4.52
C LEU A 339 2.69 -4.30 4.10
N TRP A 340 2.63 -5.21 3.15
CA TRP A 340 3.80 -5.84 2.54
C TRP A 340 4.32 -4.98 1.40
N VAL A 341 5.58 -4.56 1.51
CA VAL A 341 6.33 -3.89 0.45
C VAL A 341 7.39 -4.87 -0.05
N ASP A 342 7.11 -5.53 -1.18
CA ASP A 342 8.02 -6.53 -1.74
C ASP A 342 9.13 -5.87 -2.55
N GLU A 343 10.36 -6.35 -2.38
CA GLU A 343 11.55 -5.92 -3.13
C GLU A 343 11.64 -4.39 -3.28
N ILE A 344 11.68 -3.71 -2.12
CA ILE A 344 11.65 -2.25 -2.05
C ILE A 344 12.79 -1.58 -2.83
N GLU A 345 13.90 -2.29 -3.05
CA GLU A 345 15.03 -1.89 -3.88
C GLU A 345 14.67 -1.69 -5.35
N LYS A 346 13.63 -2.34 -5.87
CA LYS A 346 13.20 -2.19 -7.28
C LYS A 346 12.74 -0.78 -7.60
N GLY A 347 12.26 -0.02 -6.60
CA GLY A 347 11.96 1.40 -6.81
C GLY A 347 13.20 2.25 -7.02
N PHE A 348 14.38 1.77 -6.60
CA PHE A 348 15.66 2.45 -6.72
C PHE A 348 16.46 2.03 -7.95
N SER A 349 16.19 0.87 -8.57
CA SER A 349 16.94 0.42 -9.76
C SER A 349 16.79 1.33 -10.97
N ASN A 350 15.70 2.12 -11.06
CA ASN A 350 15.48 3.11 -12.12
C ASN A 350 16.31 4.40 -11.94
N THR A 351 17.05 4.57 -10.85
CA THR A 351 17.85 5.79 -10.58
C THR A 351 19.15 5.90 -11.38
N THR A 352 19.50 4.86 -12.17
CA THR A 352 20.71 4.84 -13.01
C THR A 352 20.59 5.62 -14.32
N GLY A 353 19.38 6.09 -14.67
CA GLY A 353 19.13 7.02 -15.79
C GLY A 353 19.22 8.49 -15.34
N THR A 354 19.80 9.35 -16.19
CA THR A 354 20.20 10.75 -15.91
C THR A 354 19.06 11.75 -15.61
N GLY A 355 17.84 11.31 -15.27
CA GLY A 355 16.65 12.17 -15.10
C GLY A 355 15.76 11.91 -13.87
N ASP A 356 15.75 10.71 -13.28
CA ASP A 356 14.70 10.30 -12.32
C ASP A 356 15.13 10.21 -10.85
N SER A 357 16.42 10.40 -10.55
CA SER A 357 16.97 10.22 -9.19
C SER A 357 16.29 11.09 -8.12
N GLY A 358 15.87 12.31 -8.48
CA GLY A 358 15.19 13.24 -7.57
C GLY A 358 13.73 12.87 -7.28
N THR A 359 13.06 12.13 -8.16
CA THR A 359 11.66 11.69 -7.95
C THR A 359 11.64 10.50 -7.00
N THR A 360 12.47 9.49 -7.25
CA THR A 360 12.62 8.32 -6.38
C THR A 360 12.98 8.72 -4.95
N ALA A 361 13.96 9.60 -4.77
CA ALA A 361 14.36 10.06 -3.44
C ALA A 361 13.23 10.75 -2.67
N ARG A 362 12.40 11.56 -3.35
CA ARG A 362 11.24 12.24 -2.74
C ARG A 362 10.16 11.23 -2.33
N VAL A 363 9.79 10.31 -3.22
CA VAL A 363 8.78 9.26 -2.95
C VAL A 363 9.17 8.45 -1.72
N PHE A 364 10.40 7.95 -1.67
CA PHE A 364 10.85 7.16 -0.53
C PHE A 364 11.09 8.01 0.73
N GLY A 365 11.43 9.28 0.59
CA GLY A 365 11.41 10.25 1.69
C GLY A 365 10.01 10.36 2.31
N THR A 366 8.97 10.49 1.49
CA THR A 366 7.56 10.51 1.93
C THR A 366 7.18 9.21 2.62
N PHE A 367 7.56 8.05 2.06
CA PHE A 367 7.33 6.74 2.69
C PHE A 367 7.97 6.63 4.08
N LEU A 368 9.24 7.01 4.22
CA LEU A 368 9.98 6.92 5.48
C LEU A 368 9.50 7.94 6.53
N THR A 369 9.04 9.11 6.11
CA THR A 369 8.42 10.09 7.00
C THR A 369 7.09 9.56 7.51
N TRP A 370 6.22 9.09 6.61
CA TRP A 370 4.96 8.46 6.98
C TRP A 370 5.16 7.29 7.95
N LEU A 371 6.09 6.37 7.67
CA LEU A 371 6.36 5.22 8.53
C LEU A 371 6.69 5.60 9.98
N GLN A 372 7.31 6.77 10.19
CA GLN A 372 7.68 7.27 11.52
C GLN A 372 6.56 8.06 12.21
N GLU A 373 5.76 8.78 11.44
CA GLU A 373 4.73 9.71 11.95
C GLU A 373 3.33 9.10 12.00
N LYS A 374 3.11 7.94 11.37
CA LYS A 374 1.80 7.30 11.32
C LYS A 374 1.25 7.01 12.72
N GLU A 375 0.01 7.40 12.93
CA GLU A 375 -0.75 7.09 14.14
C GLU A 375 -1.60 5.82 13.94
N LYS A 376 -1.93 5.50 12.70
CA LYS A 376 -2.73 4.32 12.35
C LYS A 376 -1.91 3.03 12.46
N SER A 377 -2.57 1.96 12.89
CA SER A 377 -1.98 0.63 13.09
C SER A 377 -1.77 -0.13 11.77
N VAL A 378 -0.94 0.43 10.88
CA VAL A 378 -0.44 -0.22 9.67
C VAL A 378 0.92 -0.81 9.97
N PHE A 379 1.04 -2.13 10.04
CA PHE A 379 2.33 -2.78 10.27
C PHE A 379 3.04 -3.07 8.95
N VAL A 380 4.18 -2.42 8.70
CA VAL A 380 4.89 -2.55 7.43
C VAL A 380 5.87 -3.73 7.46
N VAL A 381 5.77 -4.64 6.49
CA VAL A 381 6.79 -5.67 6.23
C VAL A 381 7.45 -5.35 4.90
N ALA A 382 8.63 -4.71 4.93
CA ALA A 382 9.40 -4.42 3.74
C ALA A 382 10.42 -5.54 3.52
N THR A 383 10.58 -6.00 2.27
CA THR A 383 11.61 -6.98 1.92
C THR A 383 12.64 -6.38 0.96
N ALA A 384 13.88 -6.84 1.06
CA ALA A 384 14.94 -6.46 0.12
C ALA A 384 15.95 -7.57 -0.16
N ASN A 385 16.29 -7.79 -1.43
CA ASN A 385 17.38 -8.68 -1.85
C ASN A 385 18.71 -7.94 -2.03
N ALA A 386 18.69 -6.70 -2.53
CA ALA A 386 19.88 -5.87 -2.74
C ALA A 386 19.90 -4.65 -1.81
N ILE A 387 20.46 -4.84 -0.62
CA ILE A 387 20.44 -3.83 0.46
C ILE A 387 21.35 -2.64 0.18
N ASP A 388 22.39 -2.84 -0.64
CA ASP A 388 23.37 -1.85 -1.07
C ASP A 388 22.78 -0.76 -1.97
N VAL A 389 21.68 -1.08 -2.68
CA VAL A 389 20.93 -0.13 -3.52
C VAL A 389 20.05 0.79 -2.68
N LEU A 390 19.71 0.39 -1.45
CA LEU A 390 18.86 1.20 -0.59
C LEU A 390 19.63 2.40 0.00
N PRO A 391 19.00 3.59 0.05
CA PRO A 391 19.58 4.73 0.72
C PRO A 391 19.84 4.43 2.22
N PRO A 392 20.91 5.00 2.81
CA PRO A 392 21.24 4.83 4.23
C PRO A 392 20.08 5.20 5.16
N GLU A 393 19.16 6.06 4.73
CA GLU A 393 17.96 6.47 5.46
C GLU A 393 17.07 5.28 5.86
N PHE A 394 16.97 4.24 5.03
CA PHE A 394 16.21 3.01 5.36
C PHE A 394 16.87 2.20 6.48
N LEU A 395 18.18 2.34 6.61
CA LEU A 395 19.03 1.53 7.49
C LEU A 395 19.25 2.20 8.85
N ARG A 396 18.72 3.42 9.05
CA ARG A 396 18.85 4.14 10.32
C ARG A 396 17.93 3.53 11.37
N LYS A 397 18.50 3.19 12.52
CA LYS A 397 17.76 2.69 13.69
C LYS A 397 16.62 3.66 14.06
N GLY A 398 15.43 3.11 14.26
CA GLY A 398 14.22 3.89 14.56
C GLY A 398 13.41 4.31 13.33
N ARG A 399 13.78 3.93 12.11
CA ARG A 399 12.90 4.05 10.93
C ARG A 399 11.97 2.85 10.84
N PHE A 400 12.57 1.66 10.80
CA PHE A 400 11.91 0.40 11.15
C PHE A 400 12.13 0.08 12.63
N ASP A 401 11.26 -0.75 13.20
CA ASP A 401 11.42 -1.22 14.58
C ASP A 401 12.59 -2.18 14.69
N GLU A 402 12.84 -2.97 13.64
CA GLU A 402 14.02 -3.83 13.50
C GLU A 402 14.35 -4.11 12.03
N ILE A 403 15.62 -4.44 11.77
CA ILE A 403 16.09 -4.93 10.48
C ILE A 403 16.56 -6.37 10.66
N PHE A 404 15.87 -7.32 10.04
CA PHE A 404 16.24 -8.73 10.09
C PHE A 404 17.00 -9.16 8.84
N PHE A 405 18.01 -10.00 9.05
CA PHE A 405 18.74 -10.69 8.00
C PHE A 405 18.36 -12.18 7.98
N VAL A 406 17.89 -12.63 6.82
CA VAL A 406 17.54 -14.01 6.52
C VAL A 406 18.64 -14.64 5.69
N ASP A 407 19.35 -15.60 6.27
CA ASP A 407 20.41 -16.35 5.59
C ASP A 407 19.84 -17.61 4.90
N LEU A 408 20.69 -18.37 4.20
CA LEU A 408 20.41 -19.75 3.79
C LEU A 408 20.00 -20.58 5.02
N PRO A 409 19.06 -21.52 4.96
CA PRO A 409 18.58 -22.26 6.14
C PRO A 409 19.66 -23.13 6.82
N THR A 410 19.60 -23.28 8.15
CA THR A 410 20.43 -24.23 8.93
C THR A 410 20.03 -25.69 8.69
N VAL A 411 20.77 -26.64 9.26
CA VAL A 411 20.41 -28.06 9.22
C VAL A 411 18.99 -28.27 9.78
N ALA A 412 18.72 -27.74 10.97
CA ALA A 412 17.40 -27.83 11.62
C ALA A 412 16.30 -27.13 10.79
N GLU A 413 16.60 -25.96 10.21
CA GLU A 413 15.63 -25.25 9.37
C GLU A 413 15.35 -26.01 8.06
N ARG A 414 16.36 -26.61 7.42
CA ARG A 414 16.19 -27.43 6.21
C ARG A 414 15.35 -28.67 6.49
N GLU A 415 15.56 -29.33 7.62
CA GLU A 415 14.75 -30.47 8.06
C GLU A 415 13.26 -30.10 8.12
N ALA A 416 12.95 -28.98 8.79
CA ALA A 416 11.60 -28.46 8.86
C ALA A 416 11.04 -28.08 7.48
N ILE A 417 11.84 -27.42 6.63
CA ILE A 417 11.43 -27.02 5.28
C ILE A 417 11.09 -28.26 4.43
N TRP A 418 11.94 -29.28 4.40
CA TRP A 418 11.69 -30.52 3.67
C TRP A 418 10.37 -31.18 4.09
N ALA A 419 10.17 -31.34 5.41
CA ALA A 419 8.93 -31.90 5.94
C ALA A 419 7.69 -31.10 5.50
N ILE A 420 7.74 -29.77 5.58
CA ILE A 420 6.64 -28.90 5.18
C ILE A 420 6.40 -28.96 3.66
N GLN A 421 7.45 -28.91 2.83
CA GLN A 421 7.31 -28.89 1.37
C GLN A 421 6.74 -30.21 0.84
N MET A 422 7.12 -31.35 1.43
CA MET A 422 6.56 -32.66 1.09
C MET A 422 5.11 -32.78 1.56
N ARG A 423 4.80 -32.51 2.83
CA ARG A 423 3.44 -32.64 3.38
C ARG A 423 2.43 -31.71 2.69
N SER A 424 2.83 -30.48 2.36
CA SER A 424 1.94 -29.52 1.68
C SER A 424 1.56 -29.94 0.26
N ARG A 425 2.31 -30.85 -0.36
CA ARG A 425 2.04 -31.40 -1.70
C ARG A 425 1.67 -32.87 -1.67
N ALA A 426 1.60 -33.48 -0.49
CA ALA A 426 1.28 -34.89 -0.36
C ALA A 426 -0.16 -35.16 -0.80
N THR A 427 -0.32 -36.19 -1.62
CA THR A 427 -1.62 -36.74 -1.98
C THR A 427 -1.60 -38.23 -1.67
N ALA A 428 -2.77 -38.87 -1.68
CA ALA A 428 -2.86 -40.31 -1.47
C ALA A 428 -2.08 -41.13 -2.52
N GLU A 429 -1.74 -40.54 -3.66
CA GLU A 429 -1.18 -41.24 -4.83
C GLU A 429 0.32 -41.00 -5.02
N ASN A 430 0.87 -39.89 -4.52
CA ASN A 430 2.24 -39.48 -4.89
C ASN A 430 3.34 -39.97 -3.94
N GLY A 431 3.00 -40.54 -2.78
CA GLY A 431 3.97 -41.13 -1.85
C GLY A 431 4.80 -40.15 -1.01
N LEU A 432 4.61 -38.84 -1.17
CA LEU A 432 5.38 -37.83 -0.41
C LEU A 432 5.16 -37.92 1.11
N GLU A 433 3.95 -38.28 1.56
CA GLU A 433 3.66 -38.45 2.99
C GLU A 433 4.54 -39.55 3.62
N ALA A 434 4.76 -40.65 2.89
CA ALA A 434 5.59 -41.76 3.38
C ALA A 434 7.06 -41.34 3.50
N VAL A 435 7.58 -40.57 2.53
CA VAL A 435 8.94 -40.05 2.58
C VAL A 435 9.09 -39.01 3.70
N ALA A 436 8.10 -38.13 3.89
CA ALA A 436 8.11 -37.12 4.93
C ALA A 436 7.96 -37.69 6.36
N ALA A 437 7.45 -38.91 6.49
CA ALA A 437 7.34 -39.62 7.77
C ALA A 437 8.57 -40.48 8.10
N ASP A 438 9.50 -40.64 7.17
CA ASP A 438 10.74 -41.42 7.34
C ASP A 438 11.91 -40.51 7.80
N PRO A 439 12.36 -40.62 9.07
CA PRO A 439 13.45 -39.80 9.59
C PRO A 439 14.78 -40.03 8.87
N ASP A 440 15.05 -41.26 8.39
CA ASP A 440 16.29 -41.59 7.71
C ASP A 440 16.30 -40.99 6.29
N ALA A 441 15.15 -40.97 5.62
CA ALA A 441 14.99 -40.26 4.35
C ALA A 441 15.20 -38.74 4.54
N LEU A 442 14.58 -38.15 5.57
CA LEU A 442 14.71 -36.72 5.85
C LEU A 442 16.15 -36.32 6.16
N ALA A 443 16.86 -37.10 6.99
CA ALA A 443 18.26 -36.86 7.32
C ALA A 443 19.17 -36.87 6.07
N ARG A 444 18.93 -37.80 5.13
CA ARG A 444 19.66 -37.84 3.86
C ARG A 444 19.40 -36.63 2.98
N LEU A 445 18.15 -36.19 2.86
CA LEU A 445 17.79 -34.99 2.10
C LEU A 445 18.40 -33.72 2.70
N VAL A 446 18.43 -33.61 4.03
CA VAL A 446 19.06 -32.47 4.73
C VAL A 446 20.57 -32.43 4.50
N ALA A 447 21.22 -33.60 4.49
CA ALA A 447 22.64 -33.73 4.17
C ALA A 447 22.95 -33.40 2.71
N ALA A 448 22.09 -33.82 1.77
CA ALA A 448 22.26 -33.55 0.34
C ALA A 448 22.01 -32.07 -0.03
N SER A 449 21.22 -31.34 0.75
CA SER A 449 20.76 -29.98 0.46
C SER A 449 21.56 -28.88 1.17
N GLU A 450 22.84 -29.10 1.46
CA GLU A 450 23.68 -28.07 2.05
C GLU A 450 23.74 -26.81 1.16
N ASN A 451 23.57 -25.63 1.77
CA ASN A 451 23.50 -24.32 1.10
C ASN A 451 22.30 -24.10 0.14
N TYR A 452 21.30 -24.99 0.15
CA TYR A 452 20.06 -24.77 -0.58
C TYR A 452 19.16 -23.78 0.16
N SER A 453 18.55 -22.88 -0.59
CA SER A 453 17.44 -22.03 -0.13
C SER A 453 16.14 -22.82 0.01
N GLY A 454 15.18 -22.28 0.75
CA GLY A 454 13.86 -22.90 0.88
C GLY A 454 13.11 -23.03 -0.46
N ALA A 455 13.31 -22.08 -1.38
CA ALA A 455 12.75 -22.14 -2.73
C ALA A 455 13.35 -23.28 -3.57
N GLU A 456 14.66 -23.53 -3.46
CA GLU A 456 15.32 -24.63 -4.17
C GLU A 456 14.91 -26.00 -3.62
N ILE A 457 14.75 -26.13 -2.31
CA ILE A 457 14.17 -27.33 -1.69
C ILE A 457 12.75 -27.57 -2.19
N ALA A 458 11.91 -26.53 -2.22
CA ALA A 458 10.55 -26.64 -2.76
C ALA A 458 10.56 -27.06 -4.23
N GLN A 459 11.50 -26.54 -5.02
CA GLN A 459 11.66 -26.89 -6.43
C GLN A 459 12.13 -28.34 -6.61
N ALA A 460 13.03 -28.85 -5.77
CA ALA A 460 13.46 -30.25 -5.81
C ALA A 460 12.28 -31.23 -5.59
N VAL A 461 11.35 -30.90 -4.68
CA VAL A 461 10.09 -31.67 -4.51
C VAL A 461 9.26 -31.67 -5.79
N VAL A 462 9.15 -30.53 -6.47
CA VAL A 462 8.40 -30.41 -7.72
C VAL A 462 9.04 -31.21 -8.84
N VAL A 463 10.37 -31.18 -8.97
CA VAL A 463 11.12 -31.97 -9.96
C VAL A 463 10.91 -33.46 -9.73
N ALA A 464 11.05 -33.93 -8.48
CA ALA A 464 10.81 -35.34 -8.14
C ALA A 464 9.38 -35.80 -8.46
N LEU A 465 8.38 -34.92 -8.26
CA LEU A 465 7.00 -35.19 -8.66
C LEU A 465 6.84 -35.37 -10.17
N TYR A 466 7.50 -34.54 -10.99
CA TYR A 466 7.45 -34.68 -12.45
C TYR A 466 8.07 -36.00 -12.93
N GLU A 467 9.21 -36.38 -12.36
CA GLU A 467 9.89 -37.64 -12.69
C GLU A 467 9.02 -38.85 -12.30
N ALA A 468 8.54 -38.89 -11.05
CA ALA A 468 7.69 -39.98 -10.57
C ALA A 468 6.37 -40.09 -11.34
N PHE A 469 5.76 -38.96 -11.69
CA PHE A 469 4.53 -38.92 -12.49
C PHE A 469 4.75 -39.45 -13.91
N THR A 470 5.87 -39.07 -14.55
CA THR A 470 6.25 -39.56 -15.88
C THR A 470 6.43 -41.08 -15.88
N ASP A 471 7.05 -41.60 -14.83
CA ASP A 471 7.26 -43.03 -14.62
C ASP A 471 6.02 -43.78 -14.08
N ARG A 472 4.93 -43.07 -13.79
CA ARG A 472 3.68 -43.61 -13.20
C ARG A 472 3.89 -44.40 -11.91
N ARG A 473 4.72 -43.86 -11.02
CA ARG A 473 5.04 -44.45 -9.71
C ARG A 473 4.98 -43.40 -8.60
N ALA A 474 5.02 -43.87 -7.35
CA ALA A 474 5.16 -42.98 -6.21
C ALA A 474 6.57 -42.36 -6.16
N VAL A 475 6.66 -41.14 -5.61
CA VAL A 475 7.93 -40.47 -5.33
C VAL A 475 8.71 -41.28 -4.31
N THR A 476 9.99 -41.47 -4.58
CA THR A 476 10.95 -42.08 -3.66
C THR A 476 11.93 -41.02 -3.18
N VAL A 477 12.59 -41.28 -2.06
CA VAL A 477 13.71 -40.45 -1.58
C VAL A 477 14.81 -40.28 -2.62
N GLY A 478 15.06 -41.30 -3.45
CA GLY A 478 16.06 -41.24 -4.52
C GLY A 478 15.74 -40.21 -5.59
N ASP A 479 14.45 -39.99 -5.90
CA ASP A 479 14.04 -38.96 -6.86
C ASP A 479 14.33 -37.55 -6.32
N LEU A 480 14.13 -37.35 -5.01
CA LEU A 480 14.41 -36.08 -4.34
C LEU A 480 15.93 -35.84 -4.22
N GLU A 481 16.71 -36.86 -3.86
CA GLU A 481 18.18 -36.80 -3.83
C GLU A 481 18.76 -36.49 -5.21
N GLN A 482 18.21 -37.11 -6.26
CA GLN A 482 18.61 -36.85 -7.64
C GLN A 482 18.27 -35.42 -8.07
N ALA A 483 17.06 -34.94 -7.75
CA ALA A 483 16.64 -33.57 -8.03
C ALA A 483 17.54 -32.52 -7.35
N VAL A 484 18.02 -32.79 -6.14
CA VAL A 484 19.00 -31.94 -5.44
C VAL A 484 20.38 -32.04 -6.11
N THR A 485 20.79 -33.22 -6.56
CA THR A 485 22.10 -33.41 -7.20
C THR A 485 22.20 -32.72 -8.56
N ASP A 486 21.11 -32.73 -9.33
CA ASP A 486 21.07 -32.15 -10.68
C ASP A 486 20.92 -30.62 -10.67
N MET A 487 20.49 -30.04 -9.55
CA MET A 487 20.35 -28.61 -9.38
C MET A 487 21.69 -27.97 -8.93
N ILE A 488 22.00 -26.80 -9.50
CA ILE A 488 23.12 -25.97 -9.03
C ILE A 488 22.53 -24.89 -8.12
N PRO A 489 22.87 -24.86 -6.82
CA PRO A 489 22.26 -23.91 -5.90
C PRO A 489 22.78 -22.48 -6.10
N LEU A 490 21.96 -21.51 -5.74
CA LEU A 490 22.22 -20.08 -5.82
C LEU A 490 23.46 -19.69 -5.01
N ALA A 491 23.68 -20.37 -3.89
CA ALA A 491 24.87 -20.24 -3.07
C ALA A 491 26.19 -20.49 -3.82
N VAL A 492 26.15 -21.26 -4.93
CA VAL A 492 27.30 -21.49 -5.81
C VAL A 492 27.31 -20.47 -6.95
N THR A 493 26.18 -20.22 -7.60
CA THR A 493 26.12 -19.32 -8.76
C THR A 493 26.31 -17.84 -8.40
N GLN A 494 25.94 -17.44 -7.18
CA GLN A 494 25.96 -16.07 -6.65
C GLN A 494 26.69 -15.99 -5.30
N ALA A 495 27.74 -16.81 -5.13
CA ALA A 495 28.50 -16.89 -3.87
C ALA A 495 29.04 -15.51 -3.42
N GLU A 496 29.50 -14.69 -4.36
CA GLU A 496 30.05 -13.35 -4.11
C GLU A 496 28.97 -12.41 -3.54
N ASP A 497 27.76 -12.39 -4.12
CA ASP A 497 26.64 -11.57 -3.67
C ASP A 497 26.12 -12.02 -2.30
N VAL A 498 26.01 -13.34 -2.09
CA VAL A 498 25.60 -13.93 -0.80
C VAL A 498 26.61 -13.59 0.30
N GLN A 499 27.91 -13.63 0.00
CA GLN A 499 28.94 -13.27 0.97
C GLN A 499 28.90 -11.76 1.28
N ALA A 500 28.74 -10.91 0.26
CA ALA A 500 28.66 -9.46 0.43
C ALA A 500 27.50 -9.05 1.35
N ILE A 501 26.31 -9.64 1.17
CA ILE A 501 25.15 -9.33 2.02
C ILE A 501 25.31 -9.88 3.45
N ARG A 502 25.96 -11.03 3.65
CA ARG A 502 26.30 -11.57 4.98
C ARG A 502 27.27 -10.67 5.74
N ASP A 503 28.23 -10.08 5.05
CA ASP A 503 29.21 -9.17 5.63
C ASP A 503 28.59 -7.83 5.99
N TRP A 504 27.71 -7.32 5.14
CA TRP A 504 26.89 -6.16 5.45
C TRP A 504 26.02 -6.40 6.70
N ALA A 505 25.33 -7.54 6.76
CA ALA A 505 24.38 -7.88 7.81
C ALA A 505 25.04 -8.07 9.18
N ALA A 506 26.29 -8.56 9.21
CA ALA A 506 27.08 -8.85 10.40
C ALA A 506 27.03 -7.76 11.48
N THR A 507 26.97 -6.50 11.04
CA THR A 507 27.05 -5.32 11.92
C THR A 507 25.75 -4.52 11.94
N ARG A 508 24.85 -4.72 10.96
CA ARG A 508 23.73 -3.81 10.68
C ARG A 508 22.34 -4.42 10.85
N ALA A 509 22.22 -5.75 10.82
CA ALA A 509 20.93 -6.43 10.92
C ALA A 509 20.95 -7.48 12.04
N VAL A 510 19.78 -7.83 12.56
CA VAL A 510 19.59 -8.95 13.50
C VAL A 510 19.35 -10.22 12.72
N ARG A 511 19.92 -11.34 13.16
CA ARG A 511 19.68 -12.64 12.51
C ARG A 511 18.22 -13.09 12.70
N ALA A 512 17.58 -13.55 11.63
CA ALA A 512 16.21 -14.07 11.69
C ALA A 512 16.10 -15.50 12.26
N THR A 513 17.13 -16.31 12.06
CA THR A 513 17.28 -17.66 12.63
C THR A 513 17.47 -17.61 14.16
N GLY A 514 16.86 -18.54 14.89
CA GLY A 514 17.00 -18.69 16.34
C GLY A 514 18.39 -19.17 16.74
N GLY A 515 18.81 -18.88 17.98
CA GLY A 515 20.08 -19.39 18.50
C GLY A 515 20.09 -20.92 18.63
N GLU A 516 18.92 -21.49 18.89
CA GLU A 516 18.62 -22.92 19.01
C GLU A 516 18.81 -23.71 17.71
N ASP A 517 18.72 -23.03 16.56
CA ASP A 517 18.80 -23.66 15.25
C ASP A 517 20.22 -23.67 14.67
N LEU A 518 21.18 -23.05 15.37
CA LEU A 518 22.57 -22.89 14.92
C LEU A 518 23.47 -24.04 15.41
N ASP A 519 24.36 -24.49 14.54
CA ASP A 519 25.38 -25.46 14.93
C ASP A 519 26.53 -24.78 15.70
N ALA A 520 27.21 -25.52 16.58
CA ALA A 520 28.32 -25.00 17.39
C ALA A 520 29.46 -24.37 16.55
N THR A 521 29.65 -24.83 15.31
CA THR A 521 30.62 -24.29 14.35
C THR A 521 30.20 -22.96 13.71
N GLU A 522 28.90 -22.62 13.76
CA GLU A 522 28.32 -21.39 13.21
C GLU A 522 28.27 -20.25 14.24
N VAL A 523 28.57 -20.55 15.51
CA VAL A 523 28.59 -19.60 16.64
C VAL A 523 29.99 -19.00 16.87
N GLY A 524 31.05 -19.53 16.24
CA GLY A 524 32.45 -19.14 16.41
C GLY A 524 32.95 -18.00 15.48
N GLU A 525 34.17 -17.51 15.75
CA GLU A 525 34.84 -16.47 14.94
C GLU A 525 34.86 -16.82 13.44
N ARG A 526 34.50 -15.83 12.61
CA ARG A 526 34.48 -15.91 11.14
C ARG A 526 35.86 -16.34 10.64
N ARG A 527 35.96 -17.53 10.04
CA ARG A 527 37.11 -17.89 9.21
C ARG A 527 36.88 -17.34 7.80
N GLU A 528 37.83 -16.55 7.31
CA GLU A 528 37.82 -16.13 5.91
C GLU A 528 37.88 -17.39 5.01
N PRO A 529 36.97 -17.53 4.04
CA PRO A 529 36.99 -18.66 3.14
C PRO A 529 38.22 -18.60 2.22
N ALA A 530 38.81 -19.75 1.94
CA ALA A 530 39.83 -19.85 0.91
C ALA A 530 39.18 -19.91 -0.49
N GLY A 531 39.33 -18.85 -1.30
CA GLY A 531 38.83 -18.81 -2.68
C GLY A 531 37.38 -18.31 -2.81
N ARG A 532 36.63 -18.84 -3.79
CA ARG A 532 35.24 -18.46 -4.12
C ARG A 532 34.15 -19.12 -3.26
N ALA A 533 34.53 -19.80 -2.18
CA ALA A 533 33.60 -20.51 -1.31
C ALA A 533 32.93 -19.54 -0.32
N LEU A 534 31.68 -19.83 0.09
CA LEU A 534 31.00 -19.10 1.14
C LEU A 534 31.69 -19.31 2.49
N SER A 535 31.71 -18.29 3.34
CA SER A 535 32.16 -18.47 4.71
C SER A 535 31.17 -19.33 5.50
N THR A 536 31.68 -20.08 6.47
CA THR A 536 30.84 -20.88 7.39
C THR A 536 30.08 -20.02 8.40
N GLY A 537 30.44 -18.74 8.51
CA GLY A 537 29.81 -17.79 9.43
C GLY A 537 28.55 -17.18 8.83
N ARG A 538 27.41 -17.36 9.50
CA ARG A 538 26.13 -16.75 9.10
C ARG A 538 26.10 -15.25 9.34
N GLY A 539 25.35 -14.54 8.50
CA GLY A 539 25.15 -13.09 8.63
C GLY A 539 24.25 -12.71 9.82
N GLY A 540 24.19 -11.40 10.11
CA GLY A 540 23.39 -10.83 11.18
C GLY A 540 24.02 -10.92 12.58
N ARG A 541 23.62 -9.99 13.45
CA ARG A 541 23.97 -9.95 14.87
C ARG A 541 23.10 -10.92 15.67
N THR A 542 23.70 -11.56 16.67
CA THR A 542 22.98 -12.41 17.63
C THR A 542 22.26 -11.51 18.64
N VAL A 543 20.96 -11.34 18.46
CA VAL A 543 20.04 -10.78 19.45
C VAL A 543 18.94 -11.81 19.60
N ASP A 544 18.87 -12.46 20.76
CA ASP A 544 17.88 -13.50 21.02
C ASP A 544 16.65 -12.84 21.62
N PHE A 545 15.55 -12.82 20.87
CA PHE A 545 14.31 -12.18 21.32
C PHE A 545 13.51 -13.08 22.22
#